data_AF-A0A6I2SSQ1-F1
#
_entry.id   AF-A0A6I2SSQ1-F1
#
_cell.length_a   1.000
_cell.length_b   1.000
_cell.length_c   1.000
_cell.angle_alpha   90.00
_cell.angle_beta   90.00
_cell.angle_gamma   90.00
#
_symmetry.space_group_name_H-M   'P 1'
#
loop_
_entity.id
_entity.type
_entity.pdbx_description
1 polymer ?
#
loop_
_entity_poly.entity_id
_entity_poly.type
_entity_poly.pdbx_seq_one_letter_code
_entity_poly.pdbx_strand_id
1 'polypeptide(L)'
;MVKRYDRVASGDGIRRLHQEDFCQALRIHPEFKYETEGGPALAACFDLVRHTSRTSGKDLLSLLNWVIFNYLIGNSDAHAKNISLLLLPEGPVLAPFYDLIPTRVYAHYGLASGMAMKIDVHVNNIGNLNNGYS
;
A
#
# COMPACT_ATOMS: atom_id res chain seq x y z
N MET A 1 -8.55 0.59 21.74
CA MET A 1 -8.23 -0.81 21.42
C MET A 1 -8.70 -1.10 20.00
N VAL A 2 -7.85 -1.65 19.12
CA VAL A 2 -8.20 -1.93 17.71
C VAL A 2 -8.43 -3.43 17.55
N LYS A 3 -9.52 -3.83 16.88
CA LYS A 3 -9.79 -5.25 16.57
C LYS A 3 -8.86 -5.73 15.46
N ARG A 4 -8.15 -6.83 15.70
CA ARG A 4 -7.30 -7.49 14.69
C ARG A 4 -8.15 -8.18 13.63
N TYR A 5 -8.00 -7.80 12.37
CA TYR A 5 -8.72 -8.42 11.25
C TYR A 5 -8.14 -9.78 10.83
N ASP A 6 -6.87 -10.07 11.18
CA ASP A 6 -6.20 -11.33 10.92
C ASP A 6 -6.51 -12.40 12.01
N ARG A 7 -7.54 -12.18 12.82
CA ARG A 7 -8.02 -13.06 13.88
C ARG A 7 -9.52 -13.26 13.75
N VAL A 8 -9.93 -14.51 13.51
CA VAL A 8 -11.34 -14.89 13.36
C VAL A 8 -11.73 -15.85 14.46
N ALA A 9 -12.76 -15.50 15.24
CA ALA A 9 -13.33 -16.41 16.23
C ALA A 9 -14.06 -17.56 15.52
N SER A 10 -13.80 -18.78 15.96
CA SER A 10 -14.45 -20.02 15.53
C SER A 10 -14.94 -20.77 16.77
N GLY A 11 -15.84 -21.75 16.60
CA GLY A 11 -16.30 -22.61 17.69
C GLY A 11 -15.14 -23.30 18.44
N ASP A 12 -14.05 -23.58 17.73
CA ASP A 12 -12.86 -24.28 18.25
C ASP A 12 -11.73 -23.33 18.70
N GLY A 13 -11.99 -22.01 18.77
CA GLY A 13 -11.01 -21.01 19.21
C GLY A 13 -10.69 -19.94 18.16
N ILE A 14 -9.48 -19.37 18.19
CA ILE A 14 -9.10 -18.27 17.31
C ILE A 14 -8.29 -18.79 16.13
N ARG A 15 -8.86 -18.65 14.92
CA ARG A 15 -8.14 -18.90 13.66
C ARG A 15 -7.33 -17.67 13.28
N ARG A 16 -6.06 -17.89 12.90
CA ARG A 16 -5.16 -16.85 12.38
C ARG A 16 -5.22 -16.84 10.86
N LEU A 17 -5.37 -15.66 10.28
CA LEU A 17 -5.25 -15.46 8.83
C LEU A 17 -3.82 -15.02 8.53
N HIS A 18 -3.21 -15.59 7.50
CA HIS A 18 -1.89 -15.14 7.06
C HIS A 18 -2.01 -13.79 6.36
N GLN A 19 -1.03 -12.93 6.60
CA GLN A 19 -0.98 -11.57 6.09
C GLN A 19 0.45 -11.23 5.72
N GLU A 20 0.61 -10.47 4.64
CA GLU A 20 1.87 -9.85 4.23
C GLU A 20 1.67 -8.36 4.00
N ASP A 21 2.58 -7.53 4.51
CA ASP A 21 2.63 -6.11 4.16
C ASP A 21 3.24 -5.91 2.76
N PHE A 22 3.08 -4.72 2.15
CA PHE A 22 3.54 -4.52 0.78
C PHE A 22 5.07 -4.55 0.65
N CYS A 23 5.84 -4.25 1.70
CA CYS A 23 7.28 -4.44 1.67
C CYS A 23 7.61 -5.93 1.53
N GLN A 24 6.98 -6.80 2.32
CA GLN A 24 7.17 -8.25 2.23
C GLN A 24 6.74 -8.80 0.86
N ALA A 25 5.54 -8.42 0.39
CA ALA A 25 5.01 -8.87 -0.88
C ALA A 25 5.88 -8.46 -2.08
N LEU A 26 6.53 -7.28 -2.00
CA LEU A 26 7.46 -6.78 -3.01
C LEU A 26 8.92 -7.16 -2.75
N ARG A 27 9.20 -7.94 -1.69
CA ARG A 27 10.56 -8.35 -1.26
C ARG A 27 11.50 -7.17 -0.97
N ILE A 28 10.95 -6.09 -0.45
CA ILE A 28 11.68 -4.89 -0.02
C ILE A 28 11.98 -5.01 1.47
N HIS A 29 13.24 -4.73 1.86
CA HIS A 29 13.64 -4.75 3.27
C HIS A 29 12.84 -3.69 4.05
N PRO A 30 12.37 -3.98 5.28
CA PRO A 30 11.50 -3.07 6.03
C PRO A 30 12.13 -1.72 6.38
N GLU A 31 13.46 -1.59 6.32
CA GLU A 31 14.17 -0.31 6.47
C GLU A 31 13.95 0.64 5.30
N PHE A 32 13.52 0.14 4.14
CA PHE A 32 13.19 0.93 2.96
C PHE A 32 11.68 1.04 2.81
N LYS A 33 10.98 1.36 3.89
CA LYS A 33 9.51 1.41 3.87
C LYS A 33 8.97 2.67 3.18
N TYR A 34 9.76 3.75 3.17
CA TYR A 34 9.41 5.01 2.50
C TYR A 34 9.95 5.03 1.08
N GLU A 35 9.22 5.66 0.15
CA GLU A 35 9.68 5.83 -1.24
C GLU A 35 11.02 6.57 -1.31
N THR A 36 11.21 7.58 -0.45
CA THR A 36 12.46 8.38 -0.38
C THR A 36 13.69 7.57 0.03
N GLU A 37 13.48 6.40 0.64
CA GLU A 37 14.55 5.48 1.07
C GLU A 37 14.77 4.36 0.05
N GLY A 38 14.07 4.37 -1.09
CA GLY A 38 14.08 3.26 -2.06
C GLY A 38 12.96 2.24 -1.86
N GLY A 39 11.98 2.56 -1.00
CA GLY A 39 10.75 1.81 -0.85
C GLY A 39 9.82 1.90 -2.05
N PRO A 40 8.71 1.13 -2.04
CA PRO A 40 7.86 1.04 -3.20
C PRO A 40 7.03 2.32 -3.38
N ALA A 41 7.03 2.84 -4.60
CA ALA A 41 6.13 3.90 -5.02
C ALA A 41 4.70 3.37 -5.18
N LEU A 42 3.73 4.29 -5.27
CA LEU A 42 2.33 3.94 -5.51
C LEU A 42 2.15 3.06 -6.74
N ALA A 43 2.86 3.33 -7.85
CA ALA A 43 2.77 2.52 -9.06
C ALA A 43 3.01 1.01 -8.79
N ALA A 44 4.09 0.68 -8.06
CA ALA A 44 4.39 -0.69 -7.68
C ALA A 44 3.31 -1.29 -6.75
N CYS A 45 2.74 -0.49 -5.85
CA CYS A 45 1.64 -0.90 -4.97
C CYS A 45 0.36 -1.23 -5.77
N PHE A 46 0.01 -0.40 -6.75
CA PHE A 46 -1.14 -0.65 -7.63
C PHE A 46 -0.91 -1.87 -8.54
N ASP A 47 0.30 -2.03 -9.08
CA ASP A 47 0.65 -3.19 -9.90
C ASP A 47 0.62 -4.50 -9.09
N LEU A 48 1.12 -4.48 -7.85
CA LEU A 48 1.00 -5.61 -6.93
C LEU A 48 -0.47 -6.03 -6.78
N VAL A 49 -1.37 -5.11 -6.43
CA VAL A 49 -2.79 -5.42 -6.23
C VAL A 49 -3.43 -5.90 -7.54
N ARG A 50 -3.11 -5.27 -8.67
CA ARG A 50 -3.64 -5.63 -9.99
C ARG A 50 -3.34 -7.08 -10.35
N HIS A 51 -2.15 -7.58 -10.00
CA HIS A 51 -1.69 -8.92 -10.38
C HIS A 51 -1.90 -9.99 -9.31
N THR A 52 -2.03 -9.63 -8.04
CA THR A 52 -2.11 -10.61 -6.93
C THR A 52 -3.50 -10.74 -6.34
N SER A 53 -4.31 -9.68 -6.36
CA SER A 53 -5.65 -9.73 -5.75
C SER A 53 -6.63 -10.52 -6.61
N ARG A 54 -7.34 -11.44 -5.97
CA ARG A 54 -8.50 -12.15 -6.55
C ARG A 54 -9.65 -11.20 -6.90
N THR A 55 -9.76 -10.06 -6.22
CA THR A 55 -10.80 -9.04 -6.42
C THR A 55 -10.19 -7.71 -6.87
N SER A 56 -9.22 -7.77 -7.79
CA SER A 56 -8.38 -6.64 -8.19
C SER A 56 -9.15 -5.35 -8.49
N GLY A 57 -10.27 -5.39 -9.23
CA GLY A 57 -11.07 -4.18 -9.51
C GLY A 57 -11.57 -3.46 -8.24
N LYS A 58 -12.11 -4.21 -7.28
CA LYS A 58 -12.57 -3.68 -5.99
C LYS A 58 -11.40 -3.19 -5.14
N ASP A 59 -10.32 -3.94 -5.13
CA ASP A 59 -9.17 -3.67 -4.28
C ASP A 59 -8.35 -2.48 -4.79
N LEU A 60 -8.24 -2.30 -6.11
CA LEU A 60 -7.64 -1.11 -6.73
C LEU A 60 -8.44 0.15 -6.40
N LEU A 61 -9.77 0.10 -6.44
CA LEU A 61 -10.62 1.22 -6.03
C LEU A 61 -10.46 1.52 -4.52
N SER A 62 -10.36 0.48 -3.70
CA SER A 62 -10.13 0.63 -2.26
C SER A 62 -8.76 1.27 -1.98
N LEU A 63 -7.71 0.84 -2.68
CA LEU A 63 -6.37 1.42 -2.58
C LEU A 63 -6.35 2.88 -3.02
N LEU A 64 -7.04 3.22 -4.11
CA LEU A 64 -7.20 4.61 -4.55
C LEU A 64 -7.89 5.47 -3.49
N ASN A 65 -8.99 4.97 -2.90
CA ASN A 65 -9.68 5.67 -1.81
C ASN A 65 -8.76 5.88 -0.60
N TRP A 66 -7.89 4.92 -0.28
CA TRP A 66 -6.89 5.07 0.79
C TRP A 66 -5.85 6.16 0.48
N VAL A 67 -5.36 6.24 -0.76
CA VAL A 67 -4.44 7.32 -1.17
C VAL A 67 -5.10 8.68 -1.00
N ILE A 68 -6.33 8.83 -1.52
CA ILE A 68 -7.09 10.09 -1.41
C ILE A 68 -7.35 10.44 0.06
N PHE A 69 -7.76 9.46 0.87
CA PHE A 69 -8.03 9.69 2.28
C PHE A 69 -6.81 10.19 3.04
N ASN A 70 -5.65 9.52 2.88
CA ASN A 70 -4.40 9.93 3.54
C ASN A 70 -3.94 11.32 3.12
N TYR A 71 -4.14 11.68 1.85
CA TYR A 71 -3.89 13.04 1.38
C TYR A 71 -4.80 14.06 2.09
N LEU A 72 -6.11 13.80 2.16
CA LEU A 72 -7.09 14.71 2.78
C LEU A 72 -6.84 14.93 4.27
N ILE A 73 -6.43 13.89 5.00
CA ILE A 73 -6.14 14.00 6.44
C ILE A 73 -4.70 14.45 6.73
N GLY A 74 -3.86 14.60 5.70
CA GLY A 74 -2.44 14.92 5.86
C GLY A 74 -1.67 13.86 6.62
N ASN A 75 -1.88 12.58 6.32
CA ASN A 75 -1.10 11.48 6.86
C ASN A 75 0.20 11.31 6.07
N SER A 76 1.26 11.94 6.55
CA SER A 76 2.61 11.84 6.00
C SER A 76 3.29 10.50 6.24
N ASP A 77 2.79 9.63 7.12
CA ASP A 77 3.36 8.33 7.45
C ASP A 77 2.71 7.17 6.66
N ALA A 78 1.92 7.48 5.64
CA ALA A 78 1.22 6.51 4.80
C ALA A 78 2.18 5.75 3.86
N HIS A 79 3.00 4.85 4.41
CA HIS A 79 4.03 4.08 3.71
C HIS A 79 3.62 2.62 3.44
N ALA A 80 4.44 1.87 2.69
CA ALA A 80 4.08 0.54 2.18
C ALA A 80 3.76 -0.51 3.27
N LYS A 81 4.36 -0.41 4.46
CA LYS A 81 4.02 -1.31 5.58
C LYS A 81 2.62 -1.09 6.18
N ASN A 82 1.95 0.01 5.81
CA ASN A 82 0.58 0.35 6.26
C ASN A 82 -0.48 -0.21 5.31
N ILE A 83 -0.06 -1.01 4.32
CA ILE A 83 -0.91 -1.70 3.36
C ILE A 83 -0.52 -3.17 3.38
N SER A 84 -1.52 -4.05 3.38
CA SER A 84 -1.30 -5.49 3.47
C SER A 84 -2.25 -6.28 2.60
N LEU A 85 -1.84 -7.50 2.23
CA LEU A 85 -2.69 -8.53 1.65
C LEU A 85 -3.03 -9.57 2.71
N LEU A 86 -4.28 -10.02 2.73
CA LEU A 86 -4.69 -11.25 3.41
C LEU A 86 -4.55 -12.41 2.43
N LEU A 87 -3.81 -13.45 2.82
CA LEU A 87 -3.66 -14.67 2.02
C LEU A 87 -4.73 -15.67 2.44
N LEU A 88 -5.85 -15.64 1.73
CA LEU A 88 -6.99 -16.53 1.96
C LEU A 88 -6.89 -17.79 1.07
N PRO A 89 -7.58 -18.89 1.43
CA PRO A 89 -7.61 -20.10 0.61
C PRO A 89 -8.09 -19.86 -0.83
N GLU A 90 -9.00 -18.91 -1.02
CA GLU A 90 -9.56 -18.57 -2.33
C GLU A 90 -8.62 -17.70 -3.17
N GLY A 91 -7.63 -17.07 -2.53
CA GLY A 91 -6.65 -16.16 -3.15
C GLY A 91 -6.43 -14.88 -2.34
N PRO A 92 -5.35 -14.13 -2.62
CA PRO A 92 -5.04 -12.89 -1.91
C PRO A 92 -6.12 -11.82 -2.10
N VAL A 93 -6.37 -11.03 -1.05
CA VAL A 93 -7.22 -9.84 -1.10
C VAL A 93 -6.59 -8.71 -0.28
N LEU A 94 -6.91 -7.46 -0.63
CA LEU A 94 -6.46 -6.31 0.16
C LEU A 94 -7.04 -6.37 1.57
N ALA A 95 -6.18 -6.20 2.58
CA ALA A 95 -6.58 -6.16 3.97
C ALA A 95 -7.31 -4.83 4.30
N PRO A 96 -8.14 -4.80 5.36
CA PRO A 96 -8.65 -3.55 5.89
C PRO A 96 -7.50 -2.59 6.25
N PHE A 97 -7.65 -1.31 5.90
CA PHE A 97 -6.63 -0.30 6.21
C PHE A 97 -6.51 -0.06 7.72
N TYR A 98 -5.29 0.24 8.15
CA TYR A 98 -4.92 0.53 9.53
C TYR A 98 -3.91 1.69 9.56
N ASP A 99 -3.57 2.16 10.76
CA ASP A 99 -2.59 3.23 10.97
C ASP A 99 -2.89 4.54 10.20
N LEU A 100 -4.16 4.97 10.31
CA LEU A 100 -4.67 6.19 9.69
C LEU A 100 -4.60 7.33 10.71
N ILE A 101 -3.53 8.13 10.66
CA ILE A 101 -3.25 9.19 11.64
C ILE A 101 -2.99 10.51 10.90
N PRO A 102 -3.64 11.63 11.27
CA PRO A 102 -3.39 12.95 10.68
C PRO A 102 -2.08 13.53 11.22
N THR A 103 -0.94 13.05 10.74
CA THR A 103 0.40 13.42 11.26
C THR A 103 0.68 14.92 11.11
N ARG A 104 0.07 15.60 10.13
CA ARG A 104 0.20 17.05 9.94
C ARG A 104 -0.22 17.88 11.15
N VAL A 105 -1.12 17.38 12.00
CA VAL A 105 -1.51 18.06 13.26
C VAL A 105 -0.30 18.18 14.21
N TYR A 106 0.66 17.27 14.10
CA TYR A 106 1.88 17.23 14.91
C TYR A 106 3.09 17.85 14.19
N ALA A 107 2.90 18.59 13.09
CA ALA A 107 3.99 19.19 12.31
C ALA A 107 4.96 20.05 13.14
N HIS A 108 4.47 20.67 14.22
CA HIS A 108 5.27 21.48 15.14
C HIS A 108 6.27 20.67 15.99
N TYR A 109 6.15 19.35 16.03
CA TYR A 109 7.13 18.43 16.63
C TYR A 109 8.16 17.89 15.61
N GLY A 110 8.20 18.43 14.38
CA GLY A 110 9.12 17.98 13.34
C GLY A 110 8.68 16.69 12.62
N LEU A 111 7.44 16.26 12.82
CA LEU A 111 6.87 15.01 12.28
C LEU A 111 6.26 15.13 10.87
N ALA A 112 6.42 16.26 10.18
CA ALA A 112 5.77 16.47 8.87
C ALA A 112 6.77 16.95 7.80
N SER A 113 7.24 16.00 6.97
CA SER A 113 7.90 16.27 5.70
C SER A 113 7.18 15.51 4.58
N GLY A 114 6.34 16.19 3.79
CA GLY A 114 5.70 15.61 2.59
C GLY A 114 4.80 14.39 2.85
N MET A 115 4.35 13.73 1.78
CA MET A 115 3.66 12.43 1.86
C MET A 115 4.70 11.29 1.77
N ALA A 116 4.51 10.19 2.50
CA ALA A 116 5.40 9.02 2.48
C ALA A 116 5.55 8.36 1.09
N MET A 117 4.50 8.42 0.26
CA MET A 117 4.55 8.06 -1.15
C MET A 117 4.05 9.24 -1.98
N LYS A 118 4.74 9.54 -3.09
CA LYS A 118 4.41 10.66 -3.96
C LYS A 118 3.22 10.32 -4.85
N ILE A 119 2.36 11.31 -5.04
CA ILE A 119 1.33 11.29 -6.07
C ILE A 119 1.93 11.98 -7.28
N ASP A 120 2.32 11.20 -8.28
CA ASP A 120 2.85 11.71 -9.54
C ASP A 120 2.16 11.02 -10.73
N VAL A 121 2.11 11.71 -11.86
CA VAL A 121 1.62 11.16 -13.11
C VAL A 121 2.78 10.42 -13.77
N HIS A 122 2.77 9.09 -13.69
CA HIS A 122 3.71 8.28 -14.47
C HIS A 122 3.33 8.39 -15.96
N VAL A 123 3.93 9.35 -16.66
CA VAL A 123 3.83 9.42 -18.12
C VAL A 123 4.76 8.35 -18.67
N ASN A 124 4.20 7.21 -19.08
CA ASN A 124 4.95 6.23 -19.86
C ASN A 124 5.48 6.94 -21.10
N ASN A 125 6.81 7.05 -21.20
CA ASN A 125 7.48 7.65 -22.34
C ASN A 125 7.40 6.66 -23.52
N ILE A 126 6.26 6.63 -24.22
CA ILE A 126 6.07 5.86 -25.45
C ILE A 126 6.77 6.63 -26.58
N GLY A 127 8.09 6.61 -26.58
CA GLY A 127 8.89 7.43 -27.48
C GLY A 127 10.28 6.86 -27.72
N ASN A 128 10.35 5.71 -28.41
CA ASN A 128 11.47 5.38 -29.31
C ASN A 128 11.17 4.08 -30.08
N LEU A 129 10.33 4.19 -31.11
CA LEU A 129 10.36 3.30 -32.28
C LEU A 129 10.67 4.16 -33.50
N ASN A 130 11.93 4.55 -33.65
CA ASN A 130 12.48 5.05 -34.91
C ASN A 130 14.01 4.99 -34.81
N ASN A 131 14.60 3.87 -35.26
CA ASN A 131 15.79 3.87 -36.09
C ASN A 131 16.15 2.44 -36.49
N GLY A 132 15.88 2.11 -37.75
CA GLY A 132 16.18 0.80 -38.32
C GLY A 132 15.84 0.68 -39.80
N TYR A 133 16.12 1.73 -40.59
CA TYR A 133 16.27 1.62 -42.04
C TYR A 133 17.31 2.64 -42.51
N SER A 134 18.54 2.18 -42.69
CA SER A 134 19.53 2.65 -43.65
C SER A 134 20.53 1.51 -43.84
#